data_AF-A0A669QG92-F1
#
_entry.id   AF-A0A669QG92-F1
#
_cell.length_a   1.000
_cell.length_b   1.000
_cell.length_c   1.000
_cell.angle_alpha   90.00
_cell.angle_beta   90.00
_cell.angle_gamma   90.00
#
_symmetry.space_group_name_H-M   'P 1'
#
loop_
_entity.id
_entity.type
_entity.pdbx_description
1 polymer ?
#
loop_
_entity_poly.entity_id
_entity_poly.type
_entity_poly.pdbx_seq_one_letter_code
_entity_poly.pdbx_strand_id
1 'polypeptide(L)'
;CAAAAAAMAAAGGRRWLLCLWLSAALLLPRPARGLIEGLYCGRRVCYEVLGVGRQASKAEIARAYRQLARQYHPDRYRGEPAAAGGSQAAHEKFLLIATAYETLKVYKQEQEEELKKKMALDPRWKRYRRWMRNEGPGRLTFIDD
;
A
#
# COMPACT_ATOMS: atom_id res chain seq x y z
N CYS A 1 -8.88 -75.03 -0.15
CA CYS A 1 -8.19 -73.84 -0.71
C CYS A 1 -9.15 -72.85 -1.39
N ALA A 2 -10.16 -72.32 -0.69
CA ALA A 2 -11.10 -71.35 -1.29
C ALA A 2 -11.43 -70.15 -0.38
N ALA A 3 -10.69 -69.96 0.72
CA ALA A 3 -10.95 -68.87 1.68
C ALA A 3 -9.93 -67.71 1.62
N ALA A 4 -8.88 -67.82 0.80
CA ALA A 4 -7.83 -66.80 0.74
C ALA A 4 -8.04 -65.74 -0.37
N ALA A 5 -9.02 -65.91 -1.27
CA ALA A 5 -9.20 -65.02 -2.43
C ALA A 5 -10.15 -63.82 -2.17
N ALA A 6 -10.92 -63.82 -1.09
CA ALA A 6 -11.98 -62.81 -0.88
C ALA A 6 -11.52 -61.52 -0.14
N ALA A 7 -10.32 -61.50 0.45
CA ALA A 7 -9.88 -60.38 1.29
C ALA A 7 -9.19 -59.22 0.53
N MET A 8 -8.86 -59.38 -0.75
CA MET A 8 -8.07 -58.37 -1.50
C MET A 8 -8.92 -57.34 -2.28
N ALA A 9 -10.25 -57.43 -2.29
CA ALA A 9 -11.11 -56.55 -3.09
C ALA A 9 -11.62 -55.27 -2.38
N ALA A 10 -11.45 -55.13 -1.06
CA ALA A 10 -12.10 -54.06 -0.29
C ALA A 10 -11.26 -52.78 -0.06
N ALA A 11 -10.04 -52.69 -0.61
CA ALA A 11 -9.13 -51.56 -0.39
C ALA A 11 -9.08 -50.52 -1.55
N GLY A 12 -9.85 -50.73 -2.62
CA GLY A 12 -9.81 -49.91 -3.85
C GLY A 12 -10.75 -48.69 -3.89
N GLY A 13 -11.82 -48.66 -3.08
CA GLY A 13 -12.89 -47.66 -3.21
C GLY A 13 -12.61 -46.28 -2.61
N ARG A 14 -11.71 -46.17 -1.63
CA ARG A 14 -11.43 -44.90 -0.93
C ARG A 14 -10.33 -44.07 -1.59
N ARG A 15 -9.45 -44.68 -2.39
CA ARG A 15 -8.39 -43.98 -3.14
C ARG A 15 -8.96 -43.09 -4.23
N TRP A 16 -10.02 -43.51 -4.91
CA TRP A 16 -10.70 -42.69 -5.92
C TRP A 16 -11.41 -41.47 -5.31
N LEU A 17 -12.00 -41.64 -4.12
CA LEU A 17 -12.57 -40.51 -3.37
C LEU A 17 -11.49 -39.53 -2.91
N LEU A 18 -10.33 -40.00 -2.46
CA LEU A 18 -9.18 -39.17 -2.12
C LEU A 18 -8.60 -38.45 -3.34
N CYS A 19 -8.50 -39.12 -4.49
CA CYS A 19 -8.09 -38.51 -5.75
C CYS A 19 -9.10 -37.47 -6.25
N LEU A 20 -10.41 -37.73 -6.13
CA LEU A 20 -11.47 -36.78 -6.43
C LEU A 20 -11.44 -35.56 -5.51
N TRP A 21 -11.17 -35.78 -4.22
CA TRP A 21 -10.99 -34.70 -3.25
C TRP A 21 -9.74 -33.87 -3.53
N LEU A 22 -8.62 -34.50 -3.87
CA LEU A 22 -7.38 -33.82 -4.26
C LEU A 22 -7.52 -33.06 -5.59
N SER A 23 -8.23 -33.62 -6.57
CA SER A 23 -8.54 -32.92 -7.83
C SER A 23 -9.51 -31.77 -7.62
N ALA A 24 -10.53 -31.94 -6.78
CA ALA A 24 -11.46 -30.87 -6.41
C ALA A 24 -10.75 -29.77 -5.62
N ALA A 25 -9.85 -30.12 -4.70
CA ALA A 25 -8.99 -29.19 -3.96
C ALA A 25 -8.04 -28.40 -4.87
N LEU A 26 -7.62 -28.99 -5.99
CA LEU A 26 -6.81 -28.31 -7.01
C LEU A 26 -7.64 -27.35 -7.90
N LEU A 27 -8.94 -27.62 -8.05
CA LEU A 27 -9.91 -26.81 -8.78
C LEU A 27 -10.52 -25.67 -7.94
N LEU A 28 -10.30 -25.66 -6.62
CA LEU A 28 -10.68 -24.53 -5.79
C LEU A 28 -9.84 -23.30 -6.17
N PRO A 29 -10.47 -22.15 -6.48
CA PRO A 29 -9.75 -20.92 -6.79
C PRO A 29 -8.87 -20.53 -5.61
N ARG A 30 -7.55 -20.61 -5.77
CA ARG A 30 -6.61 -20.10 -4.78
C ARG A 30 -6.86 -18.60 -4.64
N PRO A 31 -7.17 -18.06 -3.44
CA PRO A 31 -7.32 -16.63 -3.28
C PRO A 31 -5.97 -15.98 -3.58
N ALA A 32 -5.90 -15.23 -4.68
CA ALA A 32 -4.73 -14.44 -5.04
C ALA A 32 -4.56 -13.32 -4.00
N ARG A 33 -3.84 -13.61 -2.92
CA ARG A 33 -3.41 -12.59 -1.97
C ARG A 33 -2.32 -11.76 -2.65
N GLY A 34 -2.73 -10.72 -3.38
CA GLY A 34 -1.83 -9.82 -4.12
C GLY A 34 -0.94 -8.91 -3.26
N LEU A 35 -0.88 -9.14 -1.95
CA LEU A 35 -0.08 -8.37 -1.01
C LEU A 35 0.77 -9.35 -0.19
N ILE A 36 2.09 -9.31 -0.43
CA ILE A 36 3.09 -10.17 0.20
C ILE A 36 3.41 -9.59 1.60
N GLU A 37 3.51 -10.46 2.60
CA GLU A 37 3.95 -10.07 3.95
C GLU A 37 5.40 -9.52 3.90
N GLY A 38 5.65 -8.38 4.57
CA GLY A 38 6.99 -7.78 4.65
C GLY A 38 7.32 -6.70 3.62
N LEU A 39 6.50 -6.49 2.58
CA LEU A 39 6.67 -5.39 1.62
C LEU A 39 5.71 -4.24 1.94
N TYR A 40 6.19 -2.98 1.98
CA TYR A 40 5.40 -1.79 2.29
C TYR A 40 4.57 -1.90 3.60
N CYS A 41 3.26 -2.06 3.46
CA CYS A 41 2.26 -2.15 4.54
C CYS A 41 1.77 -3.60 4.75
N GLY A 42 2.53 -4.58 4.24
CA GLY A 42 2.22 -6.00 4.30
C GLY A 42 0.93 -6.31 3.54
N ARG A 43 -0.04 -6.93 4.24
CA ARG A 43 -1.34 -7.34 3.68
C ARG A 43 -2.40 -6.24 3.62
N ARG A 44 -2.10 -5.01 4.05
CA ARG A 44 -3.06 -3.89 4.07
C ARG A 44 -2.66 -2.81 3.09
N VAL A 45 -3.65 -2.06 2.61
CA VAL A 45 -3.40 -0.88 1.76
C VAL A 45 -2.92 0.27 2.65
N CYS A 46 -1.82 0.94 2.28
CA CYS A 46 -1.24 2.02 3.11
C CYS A 46 -2.20 3.19 3.38
N TYR A 47 -3.09 3.48 2.43
CA TYR A 47 -4.18 4.46 2.60
C TYR A 47 -5.16 4.04 3.72
N GLU A 48 -5.50 2.75 3.80
CA GLU A 48 -6.39 2.20 4.83
C GLU A 48 -5.73 2.19 6.21
N VAL A 49 -4.41 1.91 6.27
CA VAL A 49 -3.64 1.96 7.53
C VAL A 49 -3.67 3.36 8.14
N LEU A 50 -3.60 4.42 7.32
CA LEU A 50 -3.71 5.80 7.77
C LEU A 50 -5.15 6.31 7.90
N GLY A 51 -6.14 5.56 7.40
CA GLY A 51 -7.55 5.98 7.40
C GLY A 51 -7.86 7.15 6.47
N VAL A 52 -7.09 7.31 5.39
CA VAL A 52 -7.25 8.41 4.42
C VAL A 52 -7.76 7.91 3.07
N GLY A 53 -8.51 8.75 2.35
CA GLY A 53 -8.95 8.45 0.99
C GLY A 53 -7.77 8.41 0.00
N ARG A 54 -7.95 7.72 -1.13
CA ARG A 54 -6.94 7.65 -2.21
C ARG A 54 -6.61 9.03 -2.80
N GLN A 55 -7.57 9.95 -2.76
CA GLN A 55 -7.44 11.33 -3.23
C GLN A 55 -6.87 12.29 -2.18
N ALA A 56 -6.48 11.80 -1.01
CA ALA A 56 -6.03 12.66 0.09
C ALA A 56 -4.83 13.53 -0.31
N SER A 57 -4.81 14.76 0.19
CA SER A 57 -3.70 15.70 0.00
C SER A 57 -2.49 15.32 0.88
N LYS A 58 -1.29 15.81 0.54
CA LYS A 58 -0.09 15.61 1.37
C LYS A 58 -0.31 16.11 2.81
N ALA A 59 -1.05 17.22 2.96
CA ALA A 59 -1.36 17.79 4.25
C ALA A 59 -2.27 16.88 5.09
N GLU A 60 -3.27 16.25 4.47
CA GLU A 60 -4.15 15.27 5.14
C GLU A 60 -3.40 14.03 5.58
N ILE A 61 -2.54 13.47 4.71
CA ILE A 61 -1.69 12.31 5.02
C ILE A 61 -0.79 12.62 6.23
N ALA A 62 -0.16 13.80 6.26
CA ALA A 62 0.66 14.22 7.39
C ALA A 62 -0.15 14.47 8.67
N ARG A 63 -1.39 14.97 8.56
CA ARG A 63 -2.28 15.16 9.71
C ARG A 63 -2.69 13.82 10.32
N ALA A 64 -3.12 12.86 9.50
CA ALA A 64 -3.50 11.51 9.92
C ALA A 64 -2.33 10.79 10.61
N TYR A 65 -1.13 10.85 10.01
CA TYR A 65 0.08 10.29 10.61
C TYR A 65 0.34 10.86 12.02
N ARG A 66 0.32 12.20 12.17
CA ARG A 66 0.55 12.84 13.49
C ARG A 66 -0.49 12.43 14.54
N GLN A 67 -1.75 12.23 14.14
CA GLN A 67 -2.81 11.79 15.04
C GLN A 67 -2.57 10.34 15.50
N LEU A 68 -2.30 9.44 14.57
CA LEU A 68 -2.04 8.02 14.85
C LEU A 68 -0.74 7.81 15.63
N ALA A 69 0.31 8.56 15.32
CA ALA A 69 1.59 8.52 16.04
C ALA A 69 1.42 8.85 17.54
N ARG A 70 0.58 9.83 17.88
CA ARG A 70 0.25 10.12 19.29
C ARG A 70 -0.60 9.06 19.97
N GLN A 71 -1.36 8.27 19.21
CA GLN A 71 -2.19 7.20 19.74
C GLN A 71 -1.37 5.94 20.05
N TYR A 72 -0.44 5.60 19.16
CA TYR A 72 0.38 4.38 19.24
C TYR A 72 1.81 4.61 19.75
N HIS A 73 2.11 5.79 20.31
CA HIS A 73 3.44 6.07 20.85
C HIS A 73 3.77 5.12 22.02
N PRO A 74 4.96 4.49 22.04
CA PRO A 74 5.34 3.50 23.07
C PRO A 74 5.34 4.09 24.49
N ASP A 75 5.58 5.39 24.65
CA ASP A 75 5.54 6.03 25.98
C ASP A 75 4.16 5.95 26.66
N ARG A 76 3.08 5.86 25.88
CA ARG A 76 1.73 5.73 26.44
C ARG A 76 1.47 4.37 27.06
N TYR A 77 2.21 3.34 26.63
CA TYR A 77 2.03 1.95 27.06
C TYR A 77 3.17 1.49 27.99
N ARG A 78 4.08 2.39 28.37
CA ARG A 78 5.23 2.10 29.24
C ARG A 78 4.83 1.66 30.66
N GLY A 79 3.61 1.99 31.11
CA GLY A 79 3.08 1.67 32.44
C GLY A 79 2.20 0.42 32.52
N GLU A 80 1.88 -0.23 31.40
CA GLU A 80 1.08 -1.45 31.42
C GLU A 80 1.96 -2.69 31.68
N PRO A 81 1.51 -3.67 32.50
CA PRO A 81 2.26 -4.89 32.73
C PRO A 81 2.51 -5.61 31.39
N ALA A 82 3.76 -6.00 31.14
CA ALA A 82 4.21 -6.64 29.90
C ALA A 82 3.38 -7.89 29.51
N ALA A 83 2.69 -8.50 30.48
CA ALA A 83 1.77 -9.62 30.28
C ALA A 83 0.54 -9.29 29.40
N ALA A 84 0.18 -8.02 29.23
CA ALA A 84 -1.01 -7.62 28.47
C ALA A 84 -0.81 -7.57 26.94
N GLY A 85 0.41 -7.79 26.42
CA GLY A 85 0.69 -7.76 24.96
C GLY A 85 0.46 -6.42 24.26
N GLY A 86 -0.10 -5.42 24.95
CA GLY A 86 -0.47 -4.11 24.41
C GLY A 86 0.73 -3.29 23.93
N SER A 87 1.84 -3.32 24.66
CA SER A 87 3.06 -2.57 24.31
C SER A 87 3.69 -3.03 22.98
N GLN A 88 3.81 -4.34 22.77
CA GLN A 88 4.36 -4.91 21.52
C GLN A 88 3.41 -4.66 20.34
N ALA A 89 2.11 -4.89 20.52
CA ALA A 89 1.12 -4.64 19.47
C ALA A 89 1.00 -3.15 19.09
N ALA A 90 1.19 -2.23 20.05
CA ALA A 90 1.23 -0.79 19.77
C ALA A 90 2.48 -0.41 18.98
N HIS A 91 3.64 -0.99 19.33
CA HIS A 91 4.89 -0.77 18.60
C HIS A 91 4.81 -1.26 17.15
N GLU A 92 4.31 -2.47 16.92
CA GLU A 92 4.11 -3.00 15.56
C GLU A 92 3.18 -2.11 14.72
N LYS A 93 2.06 -1.65 15.31
CA LYS A 93 1.15 -0.72 14.64
C LYS A 93 1.83 0.61 14.32
N PHE A 94 2.64 1.13 15.24
CA PHE A 94 3.40 2.37 15.02
C PHE A 94 4.37 2.23 13.84
N LEU A 95 5.10 1.12 13.75
CA LEU A 95 5.98 0.83 12.62
C LEU A 95 5.20 0.76 11.31
N LEU A 96 4.05 0.07 11.28
CA LEU A 96 3.19 0.01 10.10
C LEU A 96 2.66 1.39 9.66
N ILE A 97 2.33 2.25 10.62
CA ILE A 97 1.88 3.62 10.34
C ILE A 97 3.03 4.46 9.77
N ALA A 98 4.24 4.30 10.30
CA ALA A 98 5.43 4.99 9.81
C ALA A 98 5.78 4.58 8.37
N THR A 99 5.80 3.27 8.08
CA THR A 99 6.06 2.78 6.72
C THR A 99 4.97 3.23 5.74
N ALA A 100 3.70 3.22 6.15
CA ALA A 100 2.60 3.74 5.33
C ALA A 100 2.76 5.22 5.00
N TYR A 101 3.20 6.04 5.96
CA TYR A 101 3.42 7.46 5.74
C TYR A 101 4.59 7.73 4.78
N GLU A 102 5.73 7.07 4.98
CA GLU A 102 6.93 7.25 4.14
C GLU A 102 6.66 6.88 2.68
N THR A 103 5.97 5.77 2.47
CA THR A 103 5.66 5.25 1.13
C THR A 103 4.69 6.17 0.38
N LEU A 104 3.65 6.67 1.05
CA LEU A 104 2.71 7.63 0.46
C LEU A 104 3.34 9.00 0.21
N LYS A 105 4.29 9.42 1.05
CA LYS A 105 5.02 10.69 0.89
C LYS A 105 5.83 10.68 -0.40
N VAL A 106 6.60 9.61 -0.66
CA VAL A 106 7.40 9.47 -1.88
C VAL A 106 6.49 9.45 -3.11
N TYR A 107 5.43 8.63 -3.10
CA TYR A 107 4.48 8.56 -4.22
C TYR A 107 3.88 9.92 -4.57
N LYS A 108 3.42 10.69 -3.57
CA LYS A 108 2.85 12.03 -3.81
C LYS A 108 3.90 13.04 -4.27
N GLN A 109 5.17 12.91 -3.87
CA GLN A 109 6.25 13.77 -4.35
C GLN A 109 6.55 13.51 -5.82
N GLU A 110 6.66 12.24 -6.22
CA GLU A 110 6.88 11.87 -7.62
C GLU A 110 5.77 12.38 -8.53
N GLN A 111 4.50 12.25 -8.11
CA GLN A 111 3.36 12.77 -8.87
C GLN A 111 3.43 14.29 -9.09
N GLU A 112 3.84 15.05 -8.08
CA GLU A 112 4.03 16.50 -8.23
C GLU A 112 5.20 16.84 -9.16
N GLU A 113 6.31 16.11 -9.07
CA GLU A 113 7.46 16.30 -9.96
C GLU A 113 7.12 15.92 -11.40
N GLU A 114 6.37 14.85 -11.62
CA GLU A 114 5.85 14.49 -12.95
C GLU A 114 4.91 15.57 -13.50
N LEU A 115 4.00 16.09 -12.68
CA LEU A 115 3.11 17.17 -13.07
C LEU A 115 3.91 18.43 -13.43
N LYS A 116 4.92 18.78 -12.62
CA LYS A 116 5.84 19.90 -12.87
C LYS A 116 6.64 19.70 -14.16
N LYS A 117 7.13 18.49 -14.43
CA LYS A 117 7.82 18.14 -15.68
C LYS A 117 6.88 18.26 -16.87
N LYS A 118 5.66 17.71 -16.79
CA LYS A 118 4.63 17.82 -17.84
C LYS A 118 4.29 19.28 -18.13
N MET A 119 4.07 20.07 -17.08
CA MET A 119 3.86 21.51 -17.18
C MET A 119 5.06 22.20 -17.86
N ALA A 120 6.29 21.87 -17.45
CA ALA A 120 7.49 22.44 -18.01
C ALA A 120 7.72 22.08 -19.49
N LEU A 121 7.30 20.88 -19.89
CA LEU A 121 7.45 20.32 -21.23
C LEU A 121 6.35 20.74 -22.20
N ASP A 122 5.16 21.08 -21.69
CA ASP A 122 4.00 21.48 -22.47
C ASP A 122 4.35 22.59 -23.49
N PRO A 123 4.14 22.35 -24.81
CA PRO A 123 4.39 23.34 -25.85
C PRO A 123 3.65 24.67 -25.63
N ARG A 124 2.44 24.63 -25.05
CA ARG A 124 1.67 25.85 -24.73
C ARG A 124 2.37 26.65 -23.64
N TRP A 125 2.78 25.99 -22.55
CA TRP A 125 3.52 26.63 -21.48
C TRP A 125 4.89 27.15 -21.93
N LYS A 126 5.61 26.43 -22.81
CA LYS A 126 6.88 26.92 -23.40
C LYS A 126 6.68 28.20 -24.23
N ARG A 127 5.60 28.26 -25.03
CA ARG A 127 5.25 29.47 -25.79
C ARG A 127 4.91 30.63 -24.87
N TYR A 128 4.08 30.40 -23.86
CA TYR A 128 3.73 31.41 -22.86
C TYR A 128 4.97 31.92 -22.11
N ARG A 129 5.86 31.03 -21.67
CA ARG A 129 7.11 31.41 -20.99
C ARG A 129 8.06 32.22 -21.89
N ARG A 130 8.10 31.90 -23.20
CA ARG A 130 8.84 32.68 -24.20
C ARG A 130 8.22 34.07 -24.39
N TRP A 131 6.89 34.14 -24.53
CA TRP A 131 6.16 35.41 -24.63
C TRP A 131 6.34 36.26 -23.37
N MET A 132 6.23 35.70 -22.16
CA MET A 132 6.48 36.40 -20.89
C MET A 132 7.88 37.03 -20.83
N ARG A 133 8.90 36.38 -21.42
CA ARG A 133 10.25 36.93 -21.54
C ARG A 133 10.35 38.05 -22.59
N ASN A 134 9.58 37.95 -23.67
CA ASN A 134 9.72 38.81 -24.85
C ASN A 134 8.69 39.94 -24.97
N GLU A 135 7.53 39.85 -24.34
CA GLU A 135 6.35 40.69 -24.61
C GLU A 135 5.43 40.79 -23.37
N GLY A 136 5.83 40.22 -22.23
CA GLY A 136 5.02 40.22 -21.01
C GLY A 136 4.86 41.63 -20.40
N PRO A 137 3.73 41.91 -19.72
CA PRO A 137 3.51 43.16 -19.01
C PRO A 137 4.55 43.29 -17.89
N GLY A 138 5.41 44.31 -17.99
CA GLY A 138 6.59 44.48 -17.12
C GLY A 138 7.91 44.65 -17.89
N ARG A 139 7.90 44.50 -19.22
CA ARG A 139 9.01 44.99 -20.05
C ARG A 139 9.07 46.52 -19.92
N LEU A 140 10.07 47.04 -19.22
CA LEU A 140 10.45 48.45 -19.34
C LEU A 140 10.95 48.67 -20.77
N THR A 141 10.07 49.05 -21.68
CA THR A 141 10.49 49.76 -22.87
C THR A 141 10.89 51.14 -22.39
N PHE A 142 12.18 51.47 -22.41
CA PHE A 142 12.58 52.86 -22.47
C PHE A 142 11.95 53.40 -23.75
N ILE A 143 10.84 54.12 -23.59
CA ILE A 143 10.41 55.05 -24.60
C ILE A 143 11.46 56.16 -24.46
N ASP A 144 12.39 56.19 -25.40
CA ASP A 144 13.42 57.23 -25.48
C ASP A 144 12.69 58.55 -25.85
N ASP A 145 12.19 59.28 -24.86
CA ASP A 145 11.71 60.67 -24.99
C ASP A 145 12.90 61.65 -25.03
#